data_AF-A0A956F4L6-F1
#
_entry.id   AF-A0A956F4L6-F1
#
_cell.length_a   1.000
_cell.length_b   1.000
_cell.length_c   1.000
_cell.angle_alpha   90.00
_cell.angle_beta   90.00
_cell.angle_gamma   90.00
#
_symmetry.space_group_name_H-M   'P 1'
#
loop_
_entity.id
_entity.type
_entity.pdbx_description
1 polymer ?
#
loop_
_entity_poly.entity_id
_entity_poly.type
_entity_poly.pdbx_seq_one_letter_code
_entity_poly.pdbx_strand_id
1 'polypeptide(L)'
;MARHPRSQASRVRAPFVITASLALLAPACGGTASGGEGGAGGTAGTSGAGGSGGASSGCPTSLPDDGTSCAVGAKDCYYDRCGAEGLSDLVASCSAGKWEVREGGTCNPPPPPEECPATEPTTGGYCNVPADQYCSYPTSECCPDVQARCVDYTWDVSVSSCNPPPPPACPEEMPEDGSSCAPADVCGYTVQYCNYGTCTEGGSSGFTAYCDGTTWSVDICKGL
;
A
#
# COMPACT_ATOMS: atom_id res chain seq x y z
N MET A 1 8.49 33.98 50.32
CA MET A 1 9.74 33.96 49.52
C MET A 1 9.62 32.83 48.50
N ALA A 2 9.09 33.13 47.31
CA ALA A 2 8.84 32.14 46.26
C ALA A 2 10.11 31.94 45.41
N ARG A 3 10.57 30.70 45.27
CA ARG A 3 11.74 30.33 44.46
C ARG A 3 11.28 29.99 43.04
N HIS A 4 11.76 30.72 42.05
CA HIS A 4 11.55 30.41 40.63
C HIS A 4 12.37 29.17 40.21
N PRO A 5 11.82 28.27 39.38
CA PRO A 5 12.58 27.18 38.77
C PRO A 5 13.48 27.71 37.64
N ARG A 6 14.75 27.28 37.66
CA ARG A 6 15.76 27.54 36.64
C ARG A 6 15.48 26.70 35.39
N SER A 7 15.31 27.38 34.26
CA SER A 7 15.31 26.78 32.92
C SER A 7 16.67 26.16 32.61
N GLN A 8 16.69 24.86 32.28
CA GLN A 8 17.87 24.17 31.77
C GLN A 8 17.91 24.30 30.24
N ALA A 9 18.93 24.97 29.72
CA ALA A 9 19.20 25.06 28.29
C ALA A 9 19.77 23.73 27.77
N SER A 10 19.04 23.06 26.88
CA SER A 10 19.48 21.86 26.19
C SER A 10 20.59 22.17 25.19
N ARG A 11 21.69 21.40 25.26
CA ARG A 11 22.85 21.52 24.35
C ARG A 11 22.49 20.97 22.98
N VAL A 12 22.52 21.83 21.97
CA VAL A 12 22.44 21.47 20.55
C VAL A 12 23.69 20.67 20.17
N ARG A 13 23.51 19.45 19.66
CA ARG A 13 24.60 18.64 19.08
C ARG A 13 24.79 19.02 17.61
N ALA A 14 26.04 19.25 17.23
CA ALA A 14 26.44 19.65 15.88
C ALA A 14 26.19 18.53 14.84
N PRO A 15 25.97 18.88 13.55
CA PRO A 15 25.76 17.90 12.48
C PRO A 15 27.07 17.23 12.05
N PHE A 16 27.02 15.91 11.86
CA PHE A 16 28.10 15.13 11.26
C PHE A 16 28.04 15.28 9.73
N VAL A 17 29.15 15.72 9.13
CA VAL A 17 29.35 15.75 7.68
C VAL A 17 29.90 14.39 7.26
N ILE A 18 29.16 13.65 6.43
CA ILE A 18 29.63 12.41 5.80
C ILE A 18 30.05 12.74 4.37
N THR A 19 31.36 12.69 4.12
CA THR A 19 31.95 12.76 2.77
C THR A 19 31.92 11.37 2.13
N ALA A 20 30.98 11.13 1.22
CA ALA A 20 30.97 9.92 0.39
C ALA A 20 31.90 10.12 -0.81
N SER A 21 32.91 9.25 -0.92
CA SER A 21 33.85 9.22 -2.04
C SER A 21 33.21 8.48 -3.23
N LEU A 22 33.05 9.17 -4.36
CA LEU A 22 32.49 8.62 -5.59
C LEU A 22 33.59 7.86 -6.36
N ALA A 23 33.51 6.53 -6.40
CA ALA A 23 34.37 5.71 -7.26
C ALA A 23 33.76 5.60 -8.66
N LEU A 24 34.44 6.19 -9.65
CA LEU A 24 34.14 6.06 -11.08
C LEU A 24 34.52 4.67 -11.59
N LEU A 25 33.53 3.88 -11.98
CA LEU A 25 33.71 2.65 -12.78
C LEU A 25 33.38 2.96 -14.24
N ALA A 26 34.39 2.90 -15.10
CA ALA A 26 34.25 3.02 -16.55
C ALA A 26 33.76 1.68 -17.16
N PRO A 27 32.81 1.69 -18.11
CA PRO A 27 32.52 0.51 -18.92
C PRO A 27 33.57 0.35 -20.02
N ALA A 28 34.28 -0.77 -19.97
CA ALA A 28 35.20 -1.21 -21.02
C ALA A 28 34.43 -1.69 -22.26
N CYS A 29 34.82 -1.13 -23.40
CA CYS A 29 34.46 -1.56 -24.74
C CYS A 29 35.33 -2.77 -25.15
N GLY A 30 34.76 -3.81 -25.75
CA GLY A 30 35.53 -4.86 -26.43
C GLY A 30 34.85 -6.22 -26.49
N GLY A 31 34.18 -6.51 -27.61
CA GLY A 31 33.59 -7.83 -27.88
C GLY A 31 33.39 -8.05 -29.38
N THR A 32 34.42 -8.61 -30.00
CA THR A 32 34.59 -8.89 -31.44
C THR A 32 33.55 -9.85 -32.01
N ALA A 33 33.13 -9.56 -33.25
CA ALA A 33 32.26 -10.40 -34.07
C ALA A 33 32.82 -11.81 -34.32
N SER A 34 31.92 -12.81 -34.36
CA SER A 34 32.18 -14.10 -35.00
C SER A 34 31.03 -14.39 -35.94
N GLY A 35 31.32 -14.44 -37.24
CA GLY A 35 30.39 -14.88 -38.27
C GLY A 35 30.08 -16.37 -38.15
N GLY A 36 28.82 -16.72 -38.39
CA GLY A 36 28.35 -18.09 -38.56
C GLY A 36 27.31 -18.11 -39.66
N GLU A 37 27.75 -18.43 -40.87
CA GLU A 37 26.88 -18.82 -41.99
C GLU A 37 26.37 -20.25 -41.77
N GLY A 38 25.12 -20.51 -42.14
CA GLY A 38 24.65 -21.84 -42.51
C GLY A 38 23.51 -22.40 -41.66
N GLY A 39 22.31 -22.45 -42.22
CA GLY A 39 21.19 -23.20 -41.63
C GLY A 39 19.84 -22.97 -42.32
N ALA A 40 19.70 -23.46 -43.56
CA ALA A 40 18.40 -23.59 -44.21
C ALA A 40 17.64 -24.80 -43.66
N GLY A 41 16.31 -24.64 -43.47
CA GLY A 41 15.35 -25.71 -43.13
C GLY A 41 14.37 -25.22 -42.07
N GLY A 42 13.15 -24.79 -42.44
CA GLY A 42 11.94 -25.63 -42.37
C GLY A 42 11.48 -25.78 -40.91
N THR A 43 10.28 -25.40 -40.46
CA THR A 43 8.95 -25.56 -41.05
C THR A 43 7.98 -24.61 -40.35
N ALA A 44 7.00 -24.13 -41.11
CA ALA A 44 5.86 -23.38 -40.62
C ALA A 44 5.12 -24.11 -39.49
N GLY A 45 5.01 -23.45 -38.34
CA GLY A 45 4.11 -23.78 -37.24
C GLY A 45 3.12 -22.65 -37.05
N THR A 46 2.16 -22.54 -37.95
CA THR A 46 0.95 -21.71 -37.81
C THR A 46 -0.05 -22.44 -36.93
N SER A 47 -0.23 -22.01 -35.68
CA SER A 47 -1.42 -22.36 -34.90
C SER A 47 -1.63 -21.44 -33.69
N GLY A 48 -2.64 -20.58 -33.81
CA GLY A 48 -3.49 -20.07 -32.71
C GLY A 48 -2.89 -18.95 -31.86
N ALA A 49 -3.50 -17.78 -31.65
CA ALA A 49 -4.89 -17.39 -31.83
C ALA A 49 -4.93 -16.01 -32.49
N GLY A 50 -5.60 -15.93 -33.64
CA GLY A 50 -6.08 -14.67 -34.20
C GLY A 50 -7.17 -14.12 -33.29
N GLY A 51 -6.77 -13.28 -32.34
CA GLY A 51 -7.67 -12.29 -31.79
C GLY A 51 -7.91 -11.28 -32.90
N SER A 52 -9.12 -11.30 -33.47
CA SER A 52 -9.64 -10.28 -34.37
C SER A 52 -9.81 -8.96 -33.61
N GLY A 53 -8.71 -8.38 -33.13
CA GLY A 53 -8.62 -6.96 -32.83
C GLY A 53 -8.67 -6.26 -34.17
N GLY A 54 -9.87 -6.17 -34.75
CA GLY A 54 -10.11 -5.31 -35.89
C GLY A 54 -9.53 -3.96 -35.52
N ALA A 55 -8.45 -3.59 -36.21
CA ALA A 55 -7.71 -2.40 -35.88
C ALA A 55 -8.67 -1.23 -36.10
N SER A 56 -9.25 -0.75 -35.00
CA SER A 56 -10.09 0.42 -35.00
C SER A 56 -9.22 1.53 -35.57
N SER A 57 -9.67 2.18 -36.64
CA SER A 57 -9.00 3.29 -37.29
C SER A 57 -8.99 4.57 -36.42
N GLY A 58 -8.97 4.42 -35.10
CA GLY A 58 -9.11 5.46 -34.10
C GLY A 58 -8.24 5.18 -32.88
N CYS A 59 -8.13 6.20 -32.04
CA CYS A 59 -7.33 6.15 -30.83
C CYS A 59 -7.90 5.11 -29.84
N PRO A 60 -7.08 4.19 -29.30
CA PRO A 60 -7.52 3.32 -28.21
C PRO A 60 -7.98 4.16 -27.02
N THR A 61 -8.94 3.66 -26.25
CA THR A 61 -9.50 4.37 -25.08
C THR A 61 -8.51 4.50 -23.92
N SER A 62 -7.48 3.65 -23.90
CA SER A 62 -6.36 3.70 -22.97
C SER A 62 -5.06 3.95 -23.73
N LEU A 63 -4.08 4.55 -23.07
CA LEU A 63 -2.74 4.74 -23.63
C LEU A 63 -2.16 3.35 -24.04
N PRO A 64 -1.76 3.15 -25.30
CA PRO A 64 -1.13 1.90 -25.71
C PRO A 64 0.31 1.81 -25.19
N ASP A 65 0.81 0.60 -24.96
CA ASP A 65 2.22 0.40 -24.63
C ASP A 65 3.11 0.71 -25.85
N ASP A 66 4.29 1.27 -25.61
CA ASP A 66 5.26 1.59 -26.66
C ASP A 66 5.69 0.34 -27.45
N GLY A 67 5.71 0.44 -28.77
CA GLY A 67 6.08 -0.64 -29.68
C GLY A 67 4.99 -1.68 -29.99
N THR A 68 3.80 -1.56 -29.38
CA THR A 68 2.65 -2.42 -29.70
C THR A 68 2.09 -2.14 -31.09
N SER A 69 1.48 -3.14 -31.73
CA SER A 69 1.02 -3.02 -33.13
C SER A 69 -0.18 -2.07 -33.26
N CYS A 70 -0.19 -1.26 -34.32
CA CYS A 70 -1.28 -0.33 -34.65
C CYS A 70 -1.62 -0.39 -36.15
N ALA A 71 -2.85 -0.02 -36.53
CA ALA A 71 -3.19 0.13 -37.94
C ALA A 71 -2.56 1.39 -38.52
N VAL A 72 -1.83 1.19 -39.62
CA VAL A 72 -1.21 2.26 -40.41
C VAL A 72 -2.31 3.24 -40.85
N GLY A 73 -2.33 4.43 -40.25
CA GLY A 73 -3.37 5.44 -40.48
C GLY A 73 -3.97 6.08 -39.23
N ALA A 74 -3.64 5.60 -38.02
CA ALA A 74 -4.02 6.29 -36.79
C ALA A 74 -3.28 7.63 -36.67
N LYS A 75 -4.05 8.69 -36.38
CA LYS A 75 -3.54 10.04 -36.09
C LYS A 75 -2.90 10.10 -34.71
N ASP A 76 -2.22 11.20 -34.40
CA ASP A 76 -1.76 11.50 -33.04
C ASP A 76 -2.93 11.42 -32.06
N CYS A 77 -2.79 10.54 -31.07
CA CYS A 77 -3.76 10.28 -30.03
C CYS A 77 -3.30 10.94 -28.74
N TYR A 78 -4.15 11.81 -28.21
CA TYR A 78 -3.88 12.62 -27.04
C TYR A 78 -4.52 11.96 -25.82
N TYR A 79 -3.71 11.66 -24.82
CA TYR A 79 -4.14 11.05 -23.57
C TYR A 79 -3.87 12.00 -22.42
N ASP A 80 -4.88 12.18 -21.57
CA ASP A 80 -4.78 13.01 -20.38
C ASP A 80 -4.08 12.23 -19.27
N ARG A 81 -2.86 12.68 -18.91
CA ARG A 81 -2.10 12.15 -17.77
C ARG A 81 -2.31 12.98 -16.51
N CYS A 82 -2.68 14.26 -16.67
CA CYS A 82 -2.68 15.24 -15.58
C CYS A 82 -4.01 15.33 -14.80
N GLY A 83 -5.02 14.50 -15.09
CA GLY A 83 -6.30 14.46 -14.36
C GLY A 83 -7.18 15.71 -14.47
N ALA A 84 -6.64 16.84 -14.93
CA ALA A 84 -7.38 18.03 -15.29
C ALA A 84 -7.85 17.92 -16.75
N GLU A 85 -9.15 18.04 -16.97
CA GLU A 85 -9.74 18.01 -18.31
C GLU A 85 -9.03 19.02 -19.23
N GLY A 86 -8.40 18.52 -20.30
CA GLY A 86 -7.83 19.36 -21.36
C GLY A 86 -6.30 19.56 -21.35
N LEU A 87 -5.54 18.86 -20.50
CA LEU A 87 -4.06 18.83 -20.57
C LEU A 87 -3.58 17.44 -20.99
N SER A 88 -3.52 17.23 -22.31
CA SER A 88 -3.07 15.97 -22.89
C SER A 88 -1.55 15.93 -23.03
N ASP A 89 -0.90 15.41 -22.00
CA ASP A 89 0.56 15.35 -21.88
C ASP A 89 1.18 14.09 -22.50
N LEU A 90 0.37 13.19 -23.04
CA LEU A 90 0.86 12.00 -23.73
C LEU A 90 0.32 11.97 -25.15
N VAL A 91 1.24 11.86 -26.11
CA VAL A 91 0.91 11.72 -27.52
C VAL A 91 1.34 10.32 -27.95
N ALA A 92 0.38 9.47 -28.29
CA ALA A 92 0.67 8.20 -28.95
C ALA A 92 0.47 8.37 -30.46
N SER A 93 1.49 8.04 -31.24
CA SER A 93 1.46 8.12 -32.70
C SER A 93 1.73 6.75 -33.30
N CYS A 94 1.02 6.38 -34.38
CA CYS A 94 1.23 5.10 -35.05
C CYS A 94 2.21 5.27 -36.22
N SER A 95 3.42 4.75 -36.06
CA SER A 95 4.52 4.85 -37.02
C SER A 95 4.97 3.45 -37.44
N ALA A 96 5.01 3.20 -38.75
CA ALA A 96 5.39 1.90 -39.31
C ALA A 96 4.63 0.68 -38.72
N GLY A 97 3.36 0.88 -38.35
CA GLY A 97 2.52 -0.17 -37.75
C GLY A 97 2.82 -0.45 -36.27
N LYS A 98 3.56 0.44 -35.58
CA LYS A 98 3.79 0.40 -34.14
C LYS A 98 3.43 1.71 -33.46
N TRP A 99 2.90 1.64 -32.24
CA TRP A 99 2.70 2.79 -31.39
C TRP A 99 4.04 3.33 -30.90
N GLU A 100 4.25 4.64 -31.05
CA GLU A 100 5.30 5.41 -30.42
C GLU A 100 4.64 6.35 -29.40
N VAL A 101 4.96 6.17 -28.11
CA VAL A 101 4.45 7.03 -27.04
C VAL A 101 5.49 8.10 -26.73
N ARG A 102 5.11 9.37 -26.85
CA ARG A 102 5.96 10.52 -26.51
C ARG A 102 5.35 11.27 -25.34
N GLU A 103 6.20 11.66 -24.39
CA GLU A 103 5.83 12.63 -23.36
C GLU A 103 5.70 14.01 -24.02
N GLY A 104 4.46 14.49 -24.12
CA GLY A 104 4.04 15.73 -24.78
C GLY A 104 4.38 17.01 -24.02
N GLY A 105 4.90 16.90 -22.80
CA GLY A 105 5.31 18.03 -21.99
C GLY A 105 5.24 17.71 -20.51
N THR A 106 5.79 18.60 -19.69
CA THR A 106 5.54 18.63 -18.25
C THR A 106 4.23 19.37 -18.01
N CYS A 107 3.27 18.79 -17.27
CA CYS A 107 2.00 19.45 -16.90
C CYS A 107 2.31 20.88 -16.42
N ASN A 108 1.93 21.91 -17.19
CA ASN A 108 2.15 23.31 -16.84
C ASN A 108 0.85 24.13 -17.05
N PRO A 109 0.16 24.56 -15.98
CA PRO A 109 0.57 24.42 -14.58
C PRO A 109 0.52 22.96 -14.10
N PRO A 110 1.35 22.59 -13.11
CA PRO A 110 1.24 21.27 -12.48
C PRO A 110 -0.19 21.09 -11.95
N PRO A 111 -0.72 19.85 -11.95
CA PRO A 111 -2.03 19.58 -11.35
C PRO A 111 -2.05 20.14 -9.92
N PRO A 112 -3.19 20.68 -9.46
CA PRO A 112 -3.30 21.09 -8.08
C PRO A 112 -2.93 19.91 -7.18
N PRO A 113 -2.18 20.14 -6.09
CA PRO A 113 -1.85 19.08 -5.16
C PRO A 113 -3.14 18.42 -4.67
N GLU A 114 -3.16 17.09 -4.73
CA GLU A 114 -4.30 16.33 -4.24
C GLU A 114 -4.39 16.45 -2.70
N GLU A 115 -5.60 16.35 -2.17
CA GLU A 115 -5.78 16.18 -0.73
C GLU A 115 -5.38 14.75 -0.33
N CYS A 116 -5.17 14.52 0.97
CA CYS A 116 -4.99 13.15 1.47
C CYS A 116 -6.19 12.29 1.08
N PRO A 117 -5.99 11.08 0.53
CA PRO A 117 -7.11 10.21 0.20
C PRO A 117 -7.90 9.87 1.47
N ALA A 118 -9.21 9.63 1.32
CA ALA A 118 -10.09 9.30 2.45
C ALA A 118 -9.79 7.92 3.07
N THR A 119 -9.14 7.04 2.32
CA THR A 119 -8.72 5.70 2.75
C THR A 119 -7.21 5.57 2.69
N GLU A 120 -6.65 4.69 3.53
CA GLU A 120 -5.22 4.40 3.56
C GLU A 120 -4.74 3.97 2.15
N PRO A 121 -3.71 4.63 1.60
CA PRO A 121 -3.15 4.25 0.31
C PRO A 121 -2.28 2.99 0.43
N THR A 122 -2.10 2.27 -0.68
CA THR A 122 -1.16 1.14 -0.73
C THR A 122 0.28 1.65 -0.87
N THR A 123 1.21 1.10 -0.07
CA THR A 123 2.64 1.40 -0.19
C THR A 123 3.16 1.19 -1.62
N GLY A 124 3.90 2.16 -2.14
CA GLY A 124 4.41 2.17 -3.51
C GLY A 124 3.39 2.56 -4.58
N GLY A 125 2.12 2.77 -4.21
CA GLY A 125 1.11 3.34 -5.12
C GLY A 125 1.46 4.78 -5.51
N TYR A 126 0.95 5.22 -6.67
CA TYR A 126 1.17 6.60 -7.13
C TYR A 126 0.50 7.62 -6.20
N CYS A 127 1.15 8.77 -6.00
CA CYS A 127 0.63 9.88 -5.22
C CYS A 127 1.00 11.22 -5.85
N ASN A 128 0.16 12.23 -5.62
CA ASN A 128 0.41 13.61 -6.02
C ASN A 128 -0.02 14.61 -4.93
N VAL A 129 0.33 14.29 -3.68
CA VAL A 129 0.20 15.22 -2.54
C VAL A 129 1.55 15.92 -2.30
N PRO A 130 1.59 17.12 -1.70
CA PRO A 130 2.83 17.80 -1.34
C PRO A 130 3.77 16.90 -0.54
N ALA A 131 5.06 16.91 -0.87
CA ALA A 131 6.05 16.01 -0.26
C ALA A 131 6.23 16.20 1.26
N ASP A 132 5.80 17.34 1.79
CA ASP A 132 5.80 17.69 3.21
C ASP A 132 4.47 17.39 3.92
N GLN A 133 3.45 16.91 3.20
CA GLN A 133 2.15 16.56 3.75
C GLN A 133 2.15 15.13 4.31
N TYR A 134 1.76 14.98 5.57
CA TYR A 134 1.49 13.70 6.21
C TYR A 134 -0.01 13.47 6.29
N CYS A 135 -0.44 12.30 5.83
CA CYS A 135 -1.81 11.82 5.92
C CYS A 135 -1.92 10.84 7.10
N SER A 136 -2.77 11.16 8.08
CA SER A 136 -3.02 10.31 9.25
C SER A 136 -4.31 9.53 9.05
N TYR A 137 -4.23 8.22 9.17
CA TYR A 137 -5.35 7.29 9.03
C TYR A 137 -5.64 6.65 10.38
N PRO A 138 -6.82 6.89 10.97
CA PRO A 138 -7.18 6.28 12.23
C PRO A 138 -7.32 4.78 12.05
N THR A 139 -6.69 4.00 12.93
CA THR A 139 -6.81 2.54 12.94
C THR A 139 -7.79 2.12 14.03
N SER A 140 -7.34 2.06 15.28
CA SER A 140 -8.15 1.78 16.47
C SER A 140 -7.63 2.60 17.65
N GLU A 141 -8.41 2.74 18.73
CA GLU A 141 -8.02 3.56 19.88
C GLU A 141 -6.73 3.08 20.60
N CYS A 142 -6.29 1.85 20.35
CA CYS A 142 -5.06 1.29 20.92
C CYS A 142 -3.90 1.11 19.96
N CYS A 143 -4.10 1.46 18.70
CA CYS A 143 -3.03 1.50 17.73
C CYS A 143 -2.74 2.97 17.40
N PRO A 144 -1.48 3.37 17.26
CA PRO A 144 -1.19 4.66 16.65
C PRO A 144 -1.80 4.72 15.24
N ASP A 145 -2.18 5.92 14.81
CA ASP A 145 -2.60 6.17 13.43
C ASP A 145 -1.52 5.69 12.45
N VAL A 146 -1.98 5.18 11.30
CA VAL A 146 -1.08 4.93 10.17
C VAL A 146 -0.74 6.27 9.53
N GLN A 147 0.54 6.51 9.27
CA GLN A 147 0.97 7.72 8.55
C GLN A 147 1.43 7.37 7.15
N ALA A 148 0.90 8.07 6.16
CA ALA A 148 1.38 8.03 4.78
C ALA A 148 1.92 9.39 4.35
N ARG A 149 2.96 9.38 3.52
CA ARG A 149 3.50 10.57 2.85
C ARG A 149 3.86 10.23 1.41
N CYS A 150 3.89 11.24 0.55
CA CYS A 150 4.29 11.07 -0.84
C CYS A 150 5.78 11.34 -1.03
N VAL A 151 6.54 10.33 -1.45
CA VAL A 151 7.97 10.41 -1.72
C VAL A 151 8.21 10.02 -3.17
N ASP A 152 8.76 10.95 -3.97
CA ASP A 152 9.05 10.73 -5.39
C ASP A 152 7.85 10.16 -6.17
N TYR A 153 6.66 10.74 -5.95
CA TYR A 153 5.38 10.31 -6.53
C TYR A 153 4.92 8.90 -6.14
N THR A 154 5.48 8.34 -5.06
CA THR A 154 5.07 7.05 -4.49
C THR A 154 4.69 7.16 -3.01
N TRP A 155 3.63 6.46 -2.61
CA TRP A 155 3.18 6.43 -1.22
C TRP A 155 4.17 5.66 -0.35
N ASP A 156 4.78 6.36 0.59
CA ASP A 156 5.56 5.79 1.69
C ASP A 156 4.64 5.70 2.91
N VAL A 157 4.17 4.48 3.21
CA VAL A 157 3.25 4.20 4.32
C VAL A 157 4.06 3.65 5.49
N SER A 158 4.07 4.40 6.57
CA SER A 158 4.71 4.01 7.82
C SER A 158 3.67 3.44 8.78
N VAL A 159 3.71 2.12 8.94
CA VAL A 159 2.90 1.42 9.94
C VAL A 159 3.72 1.35 11.22
N SER A 160 3.29 2.07 12.25
CA SER A 160 3.81 1.81 13.59
C SER A 160 3.25 0.47 14.06
N SER A 161 4.12 -0.43 14.53
CA SER A 161 3.68 -1.74 15.02
C SER A 161 2.63 -1.55 16.10
N CYS A 162 1.40 -2.00 15.85
CA CYS A 162 0.41 -2.03 16.91
C CYS A 162 0.72 -3.20 17.84
N ASN A 163 1.12 -2.88 19.06
CA ASN A 163 1.33 -3.85 20.12
C ASN A 163 0.28 -3.59 21.21
N PRO A 164 -0.99 -4.00 20.98
CA PRO A 164 -2.03 -3.78 21.96
C PRO A 164 -1.65 -4.51 23.27
N PRO A 165 -1.99 -3.96 24.45
CA PRO A 165 -1.76 -4.65 25.70
C PRO A 165 -2.43 -6.03 25.65
N PRO A 166 -1.84 -7.08 26.24
CA PRO A 166 -2.48 -8.39 26.27
C PRO A 166 -3.86 -8.29 26.94
N PRO A 167 -4.83 -9.12 26.52
CA PRO A 167 -6.13 -9.16 27.17
C PRO A 167 -5.98 -9.34 28.69
N PRO A 168 -6.90 -8.79 29.51
CA PRO A 168 -6.91 -9.06 30.94
C PRO A 168 -6.87 -10.57 31.21
N ALA A 169 -6.19 -10.96 32.28
CA ALA A 169 -6.23 -12.35 32.73
C ALA A 169 -7.66 -12.72 33.15
N CYS A 170 -8.03 -13.99 32.96
CA CYS A 170 -9.28 -14.50 33.52
C CYS A 170 -9.23 -14.45 35.04
N PRO A 171 -10.36 -14.15 35.72
CA PRO A 171 -10.49 -14.38 37.15
C PRO A 171 -10.04 -15.80 37.54
N GLU A 172 -9.38 -15.94 38.69
CA GLU A 172 -8.97 -17.28 39.18
C GLU A 172 -10.19 -18.13 39.54
N GLU A 173 -11.23 -17.49 40.06
CA GLU A 173 -12.52 -18.11 40.39
C GLU A 173 -13.55 -17.77 39.32
N MET A 174 -14.46 -18.73 39.05
CA MET A 174 -15.54 -18.50 38.10
C MET A 174 -16.42 -17.35 38.59
N PRO A 175 -16.63 -16.30 37.77
CA PRO A 175 -17.48 -15.18 38.14
C PRO A 175 -18.93 -15.64 38.28
N GLU A 176 -19.73 -14.92 39.07
CA GLU A 176 -21.16 -15.17 39.14
C GLU A 176 -21.84 -14.66 37.85
N ASP A 177 -22.85 -15.37 37.38
CA ASP A 177 -23.67 -14.92 36.25
C ASP A 177 -24.33 -13.58 36.56
N GLY A 178 -24.16 -12.59 35.68
CA GLY A 178 -24.62 -11.21 35.88
C GLY A 178 -23.73 -10.36 36.79
N SER A 179 -22.60 -10.87 37.27
CA SER A 179 -21.62 -10.04 38.00
C SER A 179 -20.91 -9.05 37.07
N SER A 180 -20.51 -7.90 37.60
CA SER A 180 -19.79 -6.89 36.81
C SER A 180 -18.42 -7.41 36.39
N CYS A 181 -18.07 -7.25 35.12
CA CYS A 181 -16.71 -7.44 34.64
C CYS A 181 -16.02 -6.08 34.41
N ALA A 182 -14.68 -6.06 34.35
CA ALA A 182 -13.97 -4.85 33.97
C ALA A 182 -14.46 -4.38 32.60
N PRO A 183 -14.64 -3.07 32.38
CA PRO A 183 -15.12 -2.59 31.10
C PRO A 183 -14.22 -3.09 29.98
N ALA A 184 -14.82 -3.43 28.84
CA ALA A 184 -14.07 -3.75 27.63
C ALA A 184 -13.02 -2.65 27.45
N ASP A 185 -11.75 -3.04 27.52
CA ASP A 185 -10.66 -2.08 27.49
C ASP A 185 -10.75 -1.25 26.20
N VAL A 186 -10.24 -0.02 26.25
CA VAL A 186 -10.22 0.97 25.15
C VAL A 186 -9.72 0.35 23.83
N CYS A 187 -8.98 -0.75 23.91
CA CYS A 187 -8.44 -1.49 22.78
C CYS A 187 -9.43 -2.36 22.01
N GLY A 188 -10.73 -2.29 22.31
CA GLY A 188 -11.75 -3.04 21.58
C GLY A 188 -11.72 -4.53 21.89
N TYR A 189 -11.22 -4.93 23.06
CA TYR A 189 -11.50 -6.26 23.62
C TYR A 189 -12.96 -6.27 24.05
N THR A 190 -13.87 -6.40 23.07
CA THR A 190 -15.31 -6.41 23.30
C THR A 190 -15.74 -7.63 24.09
N VAL A 191 -14.93 -8.70 24.06
CA VAL A 191 -15.27 -9.95 24.68
C VAL A 191 -14.07 -10.64 25.33
N GLN A 192 -14.20 -10.97 26.61
CA GLN A 192 -13.28 -11.87 27.32
C GLN A 192 -13.94 -13.23 27.50
N TYR A 193 -13.27 -14.30 27.06
CA TYR A 193 -13.72 -15.68 27.23
C TYR A 193 -12.82 -16.41 28.22
N CYS A 194 -13.44 -16.97 29.25
CA CYS A 194 -12.76 -17.71 30.29
C CYS A 194 -13.40 -19.09 30.44
N ASN A 195 -12.60 -20.14 30.28
CA ASN A 195 -13.05 -21.52 30.46
C ASN A 195 -12.64 -22.02 31.83
N TYR A 196 -13.61 -22.49 32.61
CA TYR A 196 -13.42 -23.03 33.94
C TYR A 196 -13.74 -24.53 33.90
N GLY A 197 -12.73 -25.36 34.17
CA GLY A 197 -12.83 -26.83 34.11
C GLY A 197 -12.54 -27.39 32.71
N THR A 198 -13.00 -28.63 32.47
CA THR A 198 -12.82 -29.31 31.17
C THR A 198 -14.17 -29.61 30.55
N CYS A 199 -14.35 -29.21 29.29
CA CYS A 199 -15.51 -29.52 28.48
C CYS A 199 -15.17 -30.75 27.65
N THR A 200 -15.42 -31.93 28.21
CA THR A 200 -15.20 -33.22 27.52
C THR A 200 -16.53 -33.73 26.99
N GLU A 201 -16.52 -34.38 25.82
CA GLU A 201 -17.70 -35.05 25.27
C GLU A 201 -18.22 -36.06 26.30
N GLY A 202 -19.41 -35.79 26.86
CA GLY A 202 -20.05 -36.62 27.89
C GLY A 202 -19.77 -36.23 29.34
N GLY A 203 -18.99 -35.18 29.62
CA GLY A 203 -18.68 -34.70 30.97
C GLY A 203 -19.18 -33.27 31.24
N SER A 204 -20.17 -33.12 32.14
CA SER A 204 -20.87 -31.87 32.44
C SER A 204 -20.17 -30.91 33.42
N SER A 205 -18.84 -30.97 33.58
CA SER A 205 -18.14 -30.21 34.63
C SER A 205 -17.45 -28.92 34.16
N GLY A 206 -17.66 -28.50 32.91
CA GLY A 206 -17.05 -27.29 32.36
C GLY A 206 -18.05 -26.12 32.24
N PHE A 207 -17.56 -24.91 32.50
CA PHE A 207 -18.28 -23.66 32.31
C PHE A 207 -17.46 -22.71 31.44
N THR A 208 -18.15 -21.92 30.62
CA THR A 208 -17.57 -20.81 29.88
C THR A 208 -18.16 -19.53 30.41
N ALA A 209 -17.33 -18.62 30.93
CA ALA A 209 -17.72 -17.27 31.26
C ALA A 209 -17.33 -16.32 30.11
N TYR A 210 -18.25 -15.43 29.78
CA TYR A 210 -18.16 -14.44 28.72
C TYR A 210 -18.42 -13.06 29.33
N CYS A 211 -17.49 -12.12 29.20
CA CYS A 211 -17.69 -10.72 29.61
C CYS A 211 -18.00 -9.88 28.37
N ASP A 212 -19.13 -9.17 28.38
CA ASP A 212 -19.59 -8.30 27.27
C ASP A 212 -19.04 -6.86 27.34
N GLY A 213 -18.08 -6.64 28.24
CA GLY A 213 -17.57 -5.32 28.60
C GLY A 213 -18.35 -4.62 29.71
N THR A 214 -19.36 -5.27 30.30
CA THR A 214 -20.07 -4.76 31.49
C THR A 214 -20.42 -5.87 32.48
N THR A 215 -20.86 -7.02 31.99
CA THR A 215 -21.37 -8.13 32.79
C THR A 215 -20.80 -9.46 32.31
N TRP A 216 -20.48 -10.33 33.27
CA TRP A 216 -20.21 -11.73 33.02
C TRP A 216 -21.52 -12.47 32.74
N SER A 217 -21.51 -13.32 31.73
CA SER A 217 -22.51 -14.35 31.49
C SER A 217 -21.82 -15.70 31.50
N VAL A 218 -22.39 -16.64 32.26
CA VAL A 218 -21.80 -17.95 32.51
C VAL A 218 -22.69 -19.02 31.91
N ASP A 219 -22.18 -19.71 30.89
CA ASP A 219 -22.84 -20.82 30.24
C ASP A 219 -22.20 -22.16 30.65
N ILE A 220 -23.05 -23.16 30.83
CA ILE A 220 -22.59 -24.55 30.95
C ILE A 220 -22.14 -25.00 29.56
N CYS A 221 -20.95 -25.61 29.48
CA CYS A 221 -20.47 -26.19 28.23
C CYS A 221 -21.50 -27.15 27.65
N LYS A 222 -22.14 -26.77 26.55
CA LYS A 222 -22.97 -27.67 25.76
C LYS A 222 -22.02 -28.49 24.90
N GLY A 223 -21.90 -29.78 25.19
CA GLY A 223 -21.16 -30.70 24.32
C GLY A 223 -21.66 -30.54 22.88
N LEU A 224 -20.74 -30.22 21.97
CA LEU A 224 -21.01 -30.16 20.53
C LEU A 224 -21.41 -31.54 20.01
#